data_AF-A0A848ZB11-F1
#
_entry.id   AF-A0A848ZB11-F1
#
_cell.length_a   1.000
_cell.length_b   1.000
_cell.length_c   1.000
_cell.angle_alpha   90.00
_cell.angle_beta   90.00
_cell.angle_gamma   90.00
#
_symmetry.space_group_name_H-M   'P 1'
#
loop_
_entity.id
_entity.type
_entity.pdbx_description
1 polymer ?
#
loop_
_entity_poly.entity_id
_entity_poly.type
_entity_poly.pdbx_seq_one_letter_code
_entity_poly.pdbx_strand_id
1 'polypeptide(L)'
;NNALGYLPFRLNRDRRSDQETAIFEFPIAIEDEKPPAMGSRVDAAIALARTVGRYGGTIVVLTHPNELGHKLVFHERFVAAIRDEAWFGSLSDFGRWWAARDAVALDAACARAVCEITVEAPVALRGLPIALPPGCDLIDPPVGVRALPAGALLALADGTHVLRCRRRAEAPS
;
A
#
# COMPACT_ATOMS: atom_id res chain seq x y z
N ASN A 1 -1.54 4.53 21.36
CA ASN A 1 -0.57 3.87 20.47
C ASN A 1 -0.03 4.98 19.58
N ASN A 2 1.26 5.34 19.65
CA ASN A 2 1.81 6.40 18.81
C ASN A 2 2.57 5.74 17.66
N ALA A 3 1.91 5.57 16.51
CA ALA A 3 2.61 5.18 15.29
C ALA A 3 3.27 6.41 14.69
N LEU A 4 4.60 6.44 14.63
CA LEU A 4 5.40 7.51 14.02
C LEU A 4 5.48 7.36 12.48
N GLY A 5 4.48 6.75 11.86
CA GLY A 5 4.53 6.36 10.45
C GLY A 5 3.20 6.57 9.72
N TYR A 6 3.26 6.39 8.40
CA TYR A 6 2.12 6.51 7.49
C TYR A 6 1.60 5.14 7.02
N LEU A 7 2.06 4.07 7.67
CA LEU A 7 1.61 2.70 7.43
C LEU A 7 0.46 2.37 8.38
N PRO A 8 -0.64 1.78 7.87
CA PRO A 8 -1.68 1.23 8.73
C PRO A 8 -1.12 0.12 9.62
N PHE A 9 -1.58 0.06 10.86
CA PHE A 9 -1.13 -0.92 11.84
C PHE A 9 -2.30 -1.56 12.58
N ARG A 10 -2.09 -2.79 13.03
CA ARG A 10 -3.07 -3.54 13.82
C ARG A 10 -2.93 -3.19 15.30
N LEU A 11 -4.06 -3.10 15.99
CA LEU A 11 -4.05 -2.96 17.45
C LEU A 11 -3.87 -4.31 18.14
N ASN A 12 -3.02 -4.34 19.14
CA ASN A 12 -2.74 -5.52 19.96
C ASN A 12 -3.44 -5.48 21.33
N ARG A 13 -4.41 -4.57 21.53
CA ARG A 13 -4.98 -4.28 22.86
C ARG A 13 -6.48 -4.53 22.90
N ASP A 14 -6.87 -5.70 23.38
CA ASP A 14 -8.09 -5.84 24.17
C ASP A 14 -7.71 -5.74 25.67
N ARG A 15 -8.56 -5.15 26.51
CA ARG A 15 -8.29 -4.81 27.92
C ARG A 15 -7.95 -6.01 28.82
N ARG A 16 -7.82 -7.23 28.29
CA ARG A 16 -7.55 -8.48 29.03
C ARG A 16 -6.66 -9.52 28.32
N SER A 17 -6.10 -9.28 27.14
CA SER A 17 -5.20 -10.26 26.51
C SER A 17 -4.27 -9.66 25.45
N ASP A 18 -3.03 -10.16 25.40
CA ASP A 18 -2.03 -9.90 24.35
C ASP A 18 -2.38 -10.66 23.05
N GLN A 19 -3.55 -10.37 22.47
CA GLN A 19 -3.98 -10.92 21.17
C GLN A 19 -4.10 -9.82 20.13
N GLU A 20 -3.65 -10.13 18.91
CA GLU A 20 -3.89 -9.30 17.73
C GLU A 20 -5.40 -9.14 17.48
N THR A 21 -5.88 -7.90 17.34
CA THR A 21 -7.30 -7.63 17.07
C THR A 21 -7.58 -7.55 15.57
N ALA A 22 -8.85 -7.66 15.16
CA ALA A 22 -9.26 -7.37 13.78
C ALA A 22 -9.31 -5.85 13.45
N ILE A 23 -8.82 -4.99 14.34
CA ILE A 23 -8.91 -3.53 14.22
C ILE A 23 -7.62 -2.98 13.62
N PHE A 24 -7.76 -2.27 12.51
CA PHE A 24 -6.69 -1.51 11.87
C PHE A 24 -6.86 -0.02 12.12
N GLU A 25 -5.77 0.65 12.49
CA GLU A 25 -5.69 2.10 12.56
C GLU A 25 -4.98 2.66 11.32
N PHE A 26 -5.55 3.73 10.76
CA PHE A 26 -5.02 4.47 9.61
C PHE A 26 -4.61 5.87 10.09
N PRO A 27 -3.31 6.20 10.14
CA PRO A 27 -2.84 7.48 10.63
C PRO A 27 -3.34 8.67 9.79
N ILE A 28 -3.86 9.70 10.46
CA ILE A 28 -4.15 10.99 9.82
C ILE A 28 -2.82 11.68 9.49
N ALA A 29 -2.62 11.97 8.20
CA ALA A 29 -1.40 12.61 7.71
C ALA A 29 -1.55 14.13 7.60
N ILE A 30 -2.73 14.58 7.18
CA ILE A 30 -3.03 15.99 6.91
C ILE A 30 -4.36 16.33 7.56
N GLU A 31 -4.39 17.44 8.30
CA GLU A 31 -5.61 18.00 8.89
C GLU A 31 -5.72 19.51 8.61
N ASP A 32 -6.93 20.04 8.70
CA ASP A 32 -7.29 21.40 8.33
C ASP A 32 -7.26 22.41 9.48
N GLU A 33 -7.21 21.96 10.74
CA GLU A 33 -7.20 22.83 11.93
C GLU A 33 -5.82 23.39 12.30
N LYS A 34 -4.75 22.84 11.72
CA LYS A 34 -3.38 23.30 11.98
C LYS A 34 -3.02 24.55 11.16
N PRO A 35 -2.32 25.54 11.77
CA PRO A 35 -1.71 26.64 11.03
C PRO A 35 -0.46 26.18 10.25
N PRO A 36 -0.08 26.85 9.14
CA PRO A 36 -0.88 27.85 8.42
C PRO A 36 -2.12 27.23 7.76
N ALA A 37 -3.02 28.05 7.21
CA ALA A 37 -4.23 27.56 6.55
C ALA A 37 -3.94 26.44 5.54
N MET A 38 -4.84 25.46 5.44
CA MET A 38 -4.62 24.22 4.68
C MET A 38 -4.23 24.47 3.22
N GLY A 39 -4.86 25.44 2.55
CA GLY A 39 -4.55 25.81 1.16
C GLY A 39 -3.10 26.25 0.95
N SER A 40 -2.48 26.88 1.96
CA SER A 40 -1.08 27.30 1.92
C SER A 40 -0.09 26.14 2.14
N ARG A 41 -0.57 24.95 2.51
CA ARG A 41 0.25 23.75 2.78
C ARG A 41 0.24 22.74 1.64
N VAL A 42 -0.43 23.02 0.51
CA VAL A 42 -0.65 22.03 -0.56
C VAL A 42 0.62 21.48 -1.18
N ASP A 43 1.64 22.32 -1.42
CA ASP A 43 2.89 21.85 -2.02
C ASP A 43 3.66 20.93 -1.06
N ALA A 44 3.64 21.24 0.24
CA ALA A 44 4.20 20.39 1.28
C ALA A 44 3.44 19.06 1.40
N ALA A 45 2.10 19.09 1.29
CA ALA A 45 1.28 17.88 1.28
C ALA A 45 1.58 16.99 0.07
N ILE A 46 1.75 17.57 -1.12
CA ILE A 46 2.14 16.83 -2.34
C ILE A 46 3.51 16.18 -2.16
N ALA A 47 4.49 16.92 -1.62
CA ALA A 47 5.83 16.39 -1.35
C ALA A 47 5.80 15.25 -0.32
N LEU A 48 4.97 15.38 0.72
CA LEU A 48 4.72 14.31 1.69
C LEU A 48 4.10 13.09 1.01
N ALA A 49 3.03 13.26 0.23
CA ALA A 49 2.34 12.16 -0.45
C ALA A 49 3.28 11.36 -1.36
N ARG A 50 4.14 12.05 -2.14
CA ARG A 50 5.16 11.38 -2.96
C ARG A 50 6.20 10.65 -2.13
N THR A 51 6.60 11.21 -1.00
CA THR A 51 7.52 10.55 -0.07
C THR A 51 6.91 9.29 0.53
N VAL A 52 5.65 9.36 0.95
CA VAL A 52 4.88 8.22 1.48
C VAL A 52 4.66 7.15 0.41
N GLY A 53 4.38 7.58 -0.83
CA GLY A 53 4.19 6.68 -1.97
C GLY A 53 5.41 5.82 -2.29
N ARG A 54 6.64 6.30 -2.01
CA ARG A 54 7.88 5.53 -2.25
C ARG A 54 7.95 4.21 -1.46
N TYR A 55 7.24 4.10 -0.34
CA TYR A 55 7.19 2.90 0.48
C TYR A 55 5.76 2.35 0.65
N GLY A 56 4.80 2.80 -0.17
CA GLY A 56 3.44 2.27 -0.20
C GLY A 56 2.60 2.61 1.03
N GLY A 57 2.87 3.73 1.70
CA GLY A 57 2.06 4.19 2.83
C GLY A 57 0.72 4.82 2.41
N THR A 58 -0.08 5.19 3.41
CA THR A 58 -1.40 5.82 3.24
C THR A 58 -1.35 7.30 3.60
N ILE A 59 -2.10 8.12 2.87
CA ILE A 59 -2.34 9.53 3.20
C ILE A 59 -3.82 9.71 3.52
N VAL A 60 -4.14 9.79 4.81
CA VAL A 60 -5.50 10.16 5.25
C VAL A 60 -5.54 11.67 5.43
N VAL A 61 -6.44 12.33 4.69
CA VAL A 61 -6.70 13.77 4.79
C VAL A 61 -8.00 13.95 5.57
N LEU A 62 -7.90 14.59 6.74
CA LEU A 62 -9.04 14.98 7.55
C LEU A 62 -9.39 16.44 7.21
N THR A 63 -10.64 16.68 6.83
CA THR A 63 -11.11 18.03 6.49
C THR A 63 -12.54 18.22 6.94
N HIS A 64 -12.79 19.29 7.68
CA HIS A 64 -14.11 19.73 8.10
C HIS A 64 -14.76 20.56 6.98
N PRO A 65 -15.96 20.19 6.50
CA PRO A 65 -16.63 20.86 5.38
C PRO A 65 -17.35 22.14 5.84
N ASN A 66 -16.60 23.11 6.38
CA ASN A 66 -17.16 24.34 6.96
C ASN A 66 -16.84 25.61 6.16
N GLU A 67 -16.00 25.54 5.13
CA GLU A 67 -15.70 26.66 4.24
C GLU A 67 -15.25 26.18 2.85
N LEU A 68 -15.46 27.01 1.83
CA LEU A 68 -15.14 26.71 0.42
C LEU A 68 -13.91 27.47 -0.08
N GLY A 69 -13.20 28.20 0.78
CA GLY A 69 -12.01 28.95 0.40
C GLY A 69 -10.80 28.04 0.32
N HIS A 70 -9.98 28.05 1.36
CA HIS A 70 -8.65 27.44 1.28
C HIS A 70 -8.69 25.91 1.29
N LYS A 71 -9.70 25.28 1.90
CA LYS A 71 -9.87 23.82 1.90
C LYS A 71 -10.24 23.25 0.54
N LEU A 72 -11.12 23.93 -0.20
CA LEU A 72 -11.49 23.49 -1.55
C LEU A 72 -10.29 23.58 -2.50
N VAL A 73 -9.59 24.73 -2.49
CA VAL A 73 -8.37 24.94 -3.29
C VAL A 73 -7.30 23.88 -2.96
N PHE A 74 -7.16 23.51 -1.68
CA PHE A 74 -6.28 22.41 -1.29
C PHE A 74 -6.67 21.11 -1.97
N HIS A 75 -7.94 20.69 -1.86
CA HIS A 75 -8.39 19.40 -2.40
C HIS A 75 -8.25 19.33 -3.91
N GLU A 76 -8.66 20.37 -4.64
CA GLU A 76 -8.56 20.40 -6.10
C GLU A 76 -7.11 20.26 -6.56
N ARG A 77 -6.20 21.05 -5.99
CA ARG A 77 -4.77 21.01 -6.34
C ARG A 77 -4.10 19.71 -5.92
N PHE A 78 -4.39 19.22 -4.72
CA PHE A 78 -3.82 17.98 -4.19
C PHE A 78 -4.26 16.77 -5.01
N VAL A 79 -5.57 16.64 -5.28
CA VAL A 79 -6.12 15.55 -6.10
C VAL A 79 -5.56 15.64 -7.51
N ALA A 80 -5.56 16.81 -8.15
CA ALA A 80 -5.02 16.97 -9.49
C ALA A 80 -3.55 16.53 -9.60
N ALA A 81 -2.74 16.79 -8.56
CA ALA A 81 -1.33 16.45 -8.55
C ALA A 81 -1.02 14.96 -8.29
N ILE A 82 -1.90 14.23 -7.60
CA ILE A 82 -1.60 12.88 -7.07
C ILE A 82 -2.50 11.79 -7.67
N ARG A 83 -3.63 12.14 -8.29
CA ARG A 83 -4.66 11.19 -8.77
C ARG A 83 -4.16 10.06 -9.67
N ASP A 84 -3.14 10.31 -10.47
CA ASP A 84 -2.59 9.34 -11.42
C ASP A 84 -1.44 8.52 -10.81
N GLU A 85 -0.95 8.90 -9.64
CA GLU A 85 0.15 8.27 -8.91
C GLU A 85 -0.34 7.39 -7.73
N ALA A 86 -1.60 7.52 -7.31
CA ALA A 86 -2.10 6.88 -6.10
C ALA A 86 -3.49 6.23 -6.27
N TRP A 87 -3.78 5.27 -5.40
CA TRP A 87 -5.14 4.75 -5.25
C TRP A 87 -5.96 5.65 -4.30
N PHE A 88 -7.08 6.16 -4.82
CA PHE A 88 -8.05 6.93 -4.05
C PHE A 88 -9.23 6.05 -3.64
N GLY A 89 -9.59 6.11 -2.36
CA GLY A 89 -10.68 5.34 -1.79
C GLY A 89 -11.13 5.90 -0.44
N SER A 90 -12.19 5.32 0.10
CA SER A 90 -12.66 5.59 1.46
C SER A 90 -11.85 4.82 2.51
N LEU A 91 -11.99 5.18 3.79
CA LEU A 91 -11.43 4.38 4.90
C LEU A 91 -11.95 2.94 4.88
N SER A 92 -13.20 2.72 4.48
CA SER A 92 -13.76 1.37 4.34
C SER A 92 -13.13 0.59 3.18
N ASP A 93 -12.76 1.26 2.08
CA ASP A 93 -12.02 0.61 0.98
C ASP A 93 -10.64 0.15 1.44
N PHE A 94 -9.90 1.03 2.13
CA PHE A 94 -8.61 0.69 2.68
C PHE A 94 -8.71 -0.43 3.71
N GLY A 95 -9.68 -0.36 4.64
CA GLY A 95 -9.91 -1.40 5.64
C GLY A 95 -10.20 -2.78 5.01
N ARG A 96 -11.06 -2.82 3.98
CA ARG A 96 -11.34 -4.06 3.24
C ARG A 96 -10.09 -4.62 2.55
N TRP A 97 -9.33 -3.77 1.87
CA TRP A 97 -8.11 -4.19 1.18
C TRP A 97 -7.06 -4.72 2.16
N TRP A 98 -6.87 -4.04 3.29
CA TRP A 98 -5.88 -4.44 4.30
C TRP A 98 -6.25 -5.78 4.96
N ALA A 99 -7.53 -5.98 5.27
CA ALA A 99 -8.03 -7.24 5.80
C ALA A 99 -7.87 -8.40 4.79
N ALA A 100 -8.17 -8.17 3.51
CA ALA A 100 -7.96 -9.17 2.46
C ALA A 100 -6.48 -9.49 2.27
N ARG A 101 -5.60 -8.48 2.27
CA ARG A 101 -4.15 -8.65 2.18
C ARG A 101 -3.60 -9.46 3.35
N ASP A 102 -4.08 -9.22 4.56
CA ASP A 102 -3.63 -9.95 5.75
C ASP A 102 -3.97 -11.45 5.71
N ALA A 103 -5.02 -11.82 4.98
CA ALA A 103 -5.40 -13.21 4.75
C ALA A 103 -4.59 -13.90 3.64
N VAL A 104 -3.72 -13.18 2.93
CA VAL A 104 -2.90 -13.76 1.86
C VAL A 104 -1.78 -14.62 2.44
N ALA A 105 -1.69 -15.86 1.99
CA ALA A 105 -0.55 -16.73 2.27
C ALA A 105 0.43 -16.72 1.09
N LEU A 106 1.73 -16.76 1.40
CA LEU A 106 2.81 -16.83 0.44
C LEU A 106 3.71 -18.01 0.77
N ASP A 107 4.02 -18.81 -0.25
CA ASP A 107 5.05 -19.84 -0.19
C ASP A 107 6.00 -19.68 -1.38
N ALA A 108 7.27 -20.08 -1.21
CA ALA A 108 8.26 -20.00 -2.26
C ALA A 108 9.18 -21.22 -2.25
N ALA A 109 9.19 -21.95 -3.37
CA ALA A 109 10.06 -23.08 -3.60
C ALA A 109 11.10 -22.74 -4.68
N CYS A 110 12.38 -22.68 -4.29
CA CYS A 110 13.48 -22.39 -5.21
C CYS A 110 14.21 -23.67 -5.63
N ALA A 111 14.20 -23.97 -6.93
CA ALA A 111 14.98 -25.05 -7.52
C ALA A 111 16.01 -24.47 -8.51
N ARG A 112 17.30 -24.61 -8.18
CA ARG A 112 18.42 -24.05 -8.96
C ARG A 112 18.26 -22.53 -9.15
N ALA A 113 18.10 -22.08 -10.40
CA ALA A 113 18.00 -20.66 -10.76
C ALA A 113 16.55 -20.16 -10.82
N VAL A 114 15.53 -21.01 -10.64
CA VAL A 114 14.13 -20.61 -10.73
C VAL A 114 13.47 -20.82 -9.36
N CYS A 115 12.73 -19.81 -8.92
CA CYS A 115 11.83 -19.91 -7.78
C CYS A 115 10.39 -19.85 -8.27
N GLU A 116 9.58 -20.75 -7.77
CA GLU A 116 8.13 -20.72 -7.88
C GLU A 116 7.57 -20.12 -6.60
N ILE A 117 6.68 -19.14 -6.74
CA ILE A 117 6.04 -18.43 -5.64
C ILE A 117 4.54 -18.67 -5.74
N THR A 118 3.98 -19.30 -4.73
CA THR A 118 2.55 -19.55 -4.62
C THR A 118 1.93 -18.44 -3.78
N VAL A 119 0.90 -17.81 -4.31
CA VAL A 119 0.12 -16.77 -3.65
C VAL A 119 -1.30 -17.29 -3.46
N GLU A 120 -1.75 -17.42 -2.23
CA GLU A 120 -3.12 -17.82 -1.91
C GLU A 120 -3.88 -16.61 -1.35
N ALA A 121 -4.87 -16.14 -2.09
CA ALA A 121 -5.73 -15.00 -1.74
C ALA A 121 -7.17 -15.49 -1.52
N PRO A 122 -7.54 -15.90 -0.29
CA PRO A 122 -8.87 -16.45 0.00
C PRO A 122 -9.99 -15.40 -0.13
N VAL A 123 -9.65 -14.12 -0.05
CA VAL A 123 -10.55 -12.98 -0.31
C VAL A 123 -9.98 -12.19 -1.47
N ALA A 124 -10.80 -11.94 -2.49
CA ALA A 124 -10.36 -11.21 -3.67
C ALA A 124 -9.91 -9.79 -3.34
N LEU A 125 -8.73 -9.39 -3.82
CA LEU A 125 -8.20 -8.04 -3.70
C LEU A 125 -7.52 -7.57 -4.99
N ARG A 126 -7.58 -6.26 -5.27
CA ARG A 126 -6.98 -5.67 -6.47
C ARG A 126 -5.64 -5.04 -6.15
N GLY A 127 -4.73 -5.08 -7.12
CA GLY A 127 -3.45 -4.38 -7.07
C GLY A 127 -2.57 -4.83 -5.90
N LEU A 128 -2.41 -6.14 -5.71
CA LEU A 128 -1.55 -6.71 -4.67
C LEU A 128 -0.08 -6.72 -5.15
N PRO A 129 0.82 -5.90 -4.56
CA PRO A 129 2.24 -6.01 -4.83
C PRO A 129 2.82 -7.22 -4.08
N ILE A 130 3.61 -8.01 -4.78
CA ILE A 130 4.38 -9.14 -4.24
C ILE A 130 5.85 -8.80 -4.39
N ALA A 131 6.58 -8.76 -3.28
CA ALA A 131 8.03 -8.67 -3.32
C ALA A 131 8.60 -10.02 -3.77
N LEU A 132 9.51 -10.00 -4.75
CA LEU A 132 10.23 -11.20 -5.15
C LEU A 132 11.45 -11.39 -4.25
N PRO A 133 11.97 -12.63 -4.10
CA PRO A 133 13.23 -12.85 -3.41
C PRO A 133 14.35 -11.96 -3.98
N PRO A 134 15.25 -11.43 -3.16
CA PRO A 134 16.33 -10.55 -3.62
C PRO A 134 17.12 -11.17 -4.77
N GLY A 135 17.38 -10.36 -5.80
CA GLY A 135 18.12 -10.82 -6.97
C GLY A 135 17.31 -11.69 -7.93
N CYS A 136 16.00 -11.83 -7.75
CA CYS A 136 15.14 -12.52 -8.72
C CYS A 136 14.38 -11.56 -9.63
N ASP A 137 14.32 -11.88 -10.91
CA ASP A 137 13.50 -11.18 -11.90
C ASP A 137 12.27 -12.04 -12.26
N LEU A 138 11.09 -11.43 -12.35
CA LEU A 138 9.86 -12.12 -12.77
C LEU A 138 10.04 -12.70 -14.18
N ILE A 139 9.66 -13.96 -14.37
CA ILE A 139 9.66 -14.63 -15.67
C ILE A 139 8.25 -15.13 -16.00
N ASP A 140 7.93 -15.17 -17.29
CA ASP A 140 6.66 -15.69 -17.82
C ASP A 140 5.43 -15.20 -17.03
N PRO A 141 5.24 -13.88 -16.88
CA PRO A 141 4.17 -13.33 -16.05
C PRO A 141 2.80 -13.79 -16.55
N PRO A 142 1.95 -14.38 -15.67
CA PRO A 142 0.58 -14.71 -16.02
C PRO A 142 -0.23 -13.47 -16.44
N VAL A 143 -1.36 -13.69 -17.11
CA VAL A 143 -2.32 -12.62 -17.44
C VAL A 143 -2.74 -11.88 -16.16
N GLY A 144 -2.74 -10.56 -16.20
CA GLY A 144 -3.09 -9.73 -15.04
C GLY A 144 -1.94 -9.55 -14.03
N VAL A 145 -0.74 -10.09 -14.31
CA VAL A 145 0.47 -9.85 -13.52
C VAL A 145 1.39 -8.90 -14.27
N ARG A 146 1.80 -7.81 -13.60
CA ARG A 146 2.77 -6.85 -14.14
C ARG A 146 4.07 -6.94 -13.36
N ALA A 147 5.21 -6.99 -14.05
CA ALA A 147 6.51 -6.91 -13.41
C ALA A 147 6.72 -5.54 -12.73
N LEU A 148 7.30 -5.54 -11.53
CA LEU A 148 7.80 -4.36 -10.83
C LEU A 148 9.33 -4.49 -10.69
N PRO A 149 10.08 -3.39 -10.50
CA PRO A 149 11.54 -3.42 -10.39
C PRO A 149 12.12 -4.41 -9.34
N ALA A 150 11.36 -4.71 -8.29
CA ALA A 150 11.72 -5.67 -7.24
C ALA A 150 10.56 -6.61 -6.88
N GLY A 151 9.65 -6.84 -7.82
CA GLY A 151 8.37 -7.46 -7.48
C GLY A 151 7.49 -7.85 -8.66
N ALA A 152 6.28 -8.22 -8.33
CA ALA A 152 5.17 -8.35 -9.25
C ALA A 152 3.94 -7.60 -8.70
N LEU A 153 3.04 -7.18 -9.57
CA LEU A 153 1.75 -6.60 -9.21
C LEU A 153 0.65 -7.49 -9.78
N LEU A 154 -0.14 -8.11 -8.91
CA LEU A 154 -1.37 -8.81 -9.30
C LEU A 154 -2.48 -7.78 -9.44
N ALA A 155 -3.00 -7.58 -10.64
CA ALA A 155 -4.12 -6.67 -10.89
C ALA A 155 -5.38 -7.11 -10.12
N LEU A 156 -5.60 -8.42 -10.03
CA LEU A 156 -6.58 -9.08 -9.19
C LEU A 156 -5.91 -10.34 -8.60
N ALA A 157 -5.97 -10.48 -7.28
CA ALA A 157 -5.55 -11.68 -6.57
C ALA A 157 -6.81 -12.33 -5.97
N ASP A 158 -7.16 -13.50 -6.47
CA ASP A 158 -8.29 -14.32 -6.06
C ASP A 158 -7.93 -15.82 -6.16
N GLY A 159 -8.11 -16.57 -5.08
CA GLY A 159 -7.68 -17.97 -5.02
C GLY A 159 -6.16 -18.12 -5.14
N THR A 160 -5.70 -19.13 -5.88
CA THR A 160 -4.27 -19.47 -5.98
C THR A 160 -3.65 -18.92 -7.26
N HIS A 161 -2.54 -18.21 -7.11
CA HIS A 161 -1.71 -17.69 -8.21
C HIS A 161 -0.31 -18.27 -8.09
N VAL A 162 0.30 -18.60 -9.23
CA VAL A 162 1.68 -19.09 -9.28
C VAL A 162 2.51 -18.12 -10.09
N LEU A 163 3.51 -17.53 -9.44
CA LEU A 163 4.51 -16.67 -10.07
C LEU A 163 5.82 -17.43 -10.19
N ARG A 164 6.59 -17.12 -11.23
CA ARG A 164 7.94 -17.66 -11.38
C ARG A 164 8.93 -16.52 -11.49
N CYS A 165 10.04 -16.65 -10.80
CA CYS A 165 11.14 -15.70 -10.93
C CYS A 165 12.46 -16.43 -11.11
N ARG A 166 13.37 -15.81 -11.85
CA ARG A 166 14.72 -16.33 -12.09
C ARG A 166 15.73 -15.54 -11.27
N ARG A 167 16.57 -16.23 -10.51
CA ARG A 167 17.74 -15.63 -9.86
C ARG A 167 18.67 -15.09 -10.95
N ARG A 168 19.05 -13.82 -10.84
CA ARG A 168 20.13 -13.24 -11.63
C ARG A 168 21.40 -14.03 -11.35
N ALA A 169 22.16 -14.33 -12.39
CA ALA A 169 23.50 -14.84 -12.20
C ALA A 169 24.30 -13.80 -11.41
N GLU A 170 25.00 -14.21 -10.36
CA GLU A 170 25.98 -13.34 -9.71
C GLU A 170 26.99 -12.92 -10.79
N ALA A 171 27.15 -11.62 -10.98
CA ALA A 171 28.25 -11.13 -11.80
C ALA A 171 29.56 -11.61 -11.15
N PRO A 172 30.51 -12.18 -11.90
CA PRO A 172 31.80 -12.55 -11.34
C PRO A 172 32.44 -11.29 -10.73
N SER A 173 32.79 -11.38 -9.46
CA SER A 173 33.54 -10.39 -8.68
C SER A 173 34.94 -10.18 -9.22
#